data_AF-A0A6P8V732-F1
#
_entry.id   AF-A0A6P8V732-F1
#
_cell.length_a   1.000
_cell.length_b   1.000
_cell.length_c   1.000
_cell.angle_alpha   90.00
_cell.angle_beta   90.00
_cell.angle_gamma   90.00
#
_symmetry.space_group_name_H-M   'P 1'
#
loop_
_entity.id
_entity.type
_entity.pdbx_description
1 polymer ?
#
loop_
_entity_poly.entity_id
_entity_poly.type
_entity_poly.pdbx_seq_one_letter_code
_entity_poly.pdbx_strand_id
1 'polypeptide(L)'
;MSRLADYYLVVGYDLDKRAVEGEGQGRILQRFPEKDWEDSPFPQGVELFCQPTGWQLYTERQPASFFVAVLTDINSERHYCACFTFWEGLDNPQLQKSETSEADEVEDDLSVVRAAQVFAPKSLVLVSRLDYTEVFRNCLGLIYTVHVDGLTVPMETVVGNLLTCIIPIAGGSQVGLSPFLRCSAVELLQPATEEAPVCSLLKVPQACDWLLACLQPGQEETEESLRTITLGAGDRQVIQTPIDDALPVSGSTVAQLFRQLGIVNVLYLFCAALTEHKILFLSSSYQRLTDACRGLLAIMFPLKYSFTYVPILPGKLLEVLSTPTPFIIGVNSVFRLETQELLDVIIADLDGGTVTIPECVHISLLPEPILQQTQTVLSMVGALNTLITQT
;
A
#
# COMPACT_ATOMS: atom_id res chain seq x y z
N MET A 1 -10.00 -18.34 9.47
CA MET A 1 -9.00 -17.51 10.17
C MET A 1 -7.93 -17.17 9.16
N SER A 2 -7.54 -15.91 9.04
CA SER A 2 -6.56 -15.45 8.04
C SER A 2 -5.40 -14.75 8.74
N ARG A 3 -4.19 -14.87 8.20
CA ARG A 3 -3.03 -14.12 8.68
C ARG A 3 -3.21 -12.63 8.37
N LEU A 4 -2.79 -11.75 9.28
CA LEU A 4 -2.81 -10.31 9.04
C LEU A 4 -1.89 -9.91 7.89
N ALA A 5 -0.68 -10.47 7.85
CA ALA A 5 0.22 -10.39 6.70
C ALA A 5 0.88 -11.75 6.46
N ASP A 6 1.11 -12.05 5.20
CA ASP A 6 1.74 -13.30 4.75
C ASP A 6 3.27 -13.15 4.72
N TYR A 7 3.79 -11.98 4.34
CA TYR A 7 5.24 -11.70 4.29
C TYR A 7 5.60 -10.29 4.74
N TYR A 8 6.81 -10.15 5.28
CA TYR A 8 7.51 -8.89 5.51
C TYR A 8 8.82 -8.88 4.72
N LEU A 9 9.10 -7.78 4.03
CA LEU A 9 10.28 -7.63 3.18
C LEU A 9 11.03 -6.35 3.53
N VAL A 10 12.35 -6.40 3.39
CA VAL A 10 13.20 -5.22 3.24
C VAL A 10 13.74 -5.23 1.82
N VAL A 11 13.37 -4.24 1.03
CA VAL A 11 13.79 -4.09 -0.37
C VAL A 11 14.67 -2.86 -0.48
N GLY A 12 15.80 -2.95 -1.18
CA GLY A 12 16.72 -1.82 -1.32
C GLY A 12 17.32 -1.74 -2.71
N TYR A 13 17.98 -0.62 -2.99
CA TYR A 13 18.70 -0.39 -4.24
C TYR A 13 19.83 -1.42 -4.43
N ASP A 14 19.90 -2.04 -5.60
CA ASP A 14 20.95 -2.99 -5.96
C ASP A 14 22.19 -2.26 -6.49
N LEU A 15 23.25 -2.21 -5.68
CA LEU A 15 24.52 -1.56 -6.04
C LEU A 15 25.40 -2.41 -6.98
N ASP A 16 25.18 -3.73 -7.00
CA ASP A 16 26.08 -4.67 -7.69
C ASP A 16 25.76 -4.76 -9.19
N LYS A 17 24.50 -4.54 -9.55
CA LYS A 17 24.09 -4.31 -10.94
C LYS A 17 24.38 -2.87 -11.30
N ARG A 18 25.60 -2.61 -11.80
CA ARG A 18 25.90 -1.36 -12.51
C ARG A 18 24.78 -1.11 -13.51
N ALA A 19 24.13 0.05 -13.43
CA ALA A 19 23.05 0.44 -14.30
C ALA A 19 23.53 0.36 -15.76
N VAL A 20 23.26 -0.78 -16.42
CA VAL A 20 23.67 -1.02 -17.81
C VAL A 20 22.98 -0.02 -18.75
N GLU A 21 21.91 0.63 -18.28
CA GLU A 21 21.09 1.58 -19.04
C GLU A 21 20.70 2.84 -18.23
N GLY A 22 21.41 3.16 -17.14
CA GLY A 22 21.08 4.32 -16.29
C GLY A 22 19.86 4.14 -15.37
N GLU A 23 19.14 3.02 -15.48
CA GLU A 23 18.08 2.64 -14.53
C GLU A 23 18.61 1.74 -13.41
N GLY A 24 18.34 2.12 -12.16
CA GLY A 24 18.57 1.24 -11.02
C GLY A 24 17.61 0.06 -10.98
N GLN A 25 17.94 -0.92 -10.14
CA GLN A 25 17.07 -2.06 -9.84
C GLN A 25 16.95 -2.24 -8.32
N GLY A 26 15.80 -2.70 -7.87
CA GLY A 26 15.59 -3.15 -6.49
C GLY A 26 16.01 -4.59 -6.29
N ARG A 27 16.46 -4.89 -5.07
CA ARG A 27 16.68 -6.25 -4.61
C ARG A 27 16.03 -6.46 -3.25
N ILE A 28 15.49 -7.66 -3.05
CA ILE A 28 15.02 -8.09 -1.73
C ILE A 28 16.27 -8.36 -0.88
N LEU A 29 16.48 -7.54 0.15
CA LEU A 29 17.58 -7.67 1.10
C LEU A 29 17.26 -8.70 2.18
N GLN A 30 16.02 -8.69 2.65
CA GLN A 30 15.51 -9.61 3.67
C GLN A 30 14.06 -9.96 3.37
N ARG A 31 13.67 -11.19 3.73
CA ARG A 31 12.31 -11.69 3.58
C ARG A 31 11.96 -12.60 4.75
N PHE A 32 10.78 -12.37 5.32
CA PHE A 32 10.22 -13.18 6.40
C PHE A 32 8.76 -13.55 6.09
N PRO A 33 8.35 -14.82 6.28
CA PRO A 33 9.23 -15.98 6.49
C PRO A 33 10.12 -16.29 5.27
N GLU A 34 11.25 -16.96 5.49
CA GLU A 34 12.14 -17.38 4.41
C GLU A 34 11.56 -18.53 3.57
N LYS A 35 10.68 -19.34 4.15
CA LYS A 35 9.96 -20.42 3.47
C LYS A 35 8.58 -19.93 3.06
N ASP A 36 8.19 -20.28 1.85
CA ASP A 36 6.87 -19.94 1.32
C ASP A 36 5.74 -20.69 2.05
N TRP A 37 4.59 -20.04 2.18
CA TRP A 37 3.37 -20.69 2.68
C TRP A 37 2.77 -21.59 1.61
N GLU A 38 2.24 -22.74 2.01
CA GLU A 38 1.57 -23.68 1.10
C GLU A 38 0.29 -23.07 0.50
N ASP A 39 -0.45 -22.29 1.28
CA ASP A 39 -1.72 -21.67 0.89
C ASP A 39 -1.57 -20.30 0.23
N SER A 40 -0.37 -19.72 0.23
CA SER A 40 -0.10 -18.38 -0.31
C SER A 40 1.38 -18.26 -0.65
N PRO A 41 1.83 -18.77 -1.82
CA PRO A 41 3.22 -18.69 -2.22
C PRO A 41 3.68 -17.24 -2.38
N PHE A 42 5.00 -17.01 -2.35
CA PHE A 42 5.53 -15.66 -2.41
C PHE A 42 5.33 -15.04 -3.80
N PRO A 43 4.71 -13.83 -3.89
CA PRO A 43 4.54 -13.17 -5.18
C PRO A 43 5.89 -12.70 -5.72
N GLN A 44 6.16 -13.01 -6.99
CA GLN A 44 7.39 -12.60 -7.68
C GLN A 44 7.31 -11.14 -8.14
N GLY A 45 8.46 -10.45 -8.18
CA GLY A 45 8.56 -9.09 -8.74
C GLY A 45 8.07 -7.97 -7.82
N VAL A 46 7.86 -8.22 -6.52
CA VAL A 46 7.42 -7.20 -5.54
C VAL A 46 8.35 -5.98 -5.53
N GLU A 47 9.64 -6.17 -5.77
CA GLU A 47 10.65 -5.11 -5.86
C GLU A 47 10.38 -4.09 -6.99
N LEU A 48 9.68 -4.48 -8.06
CA LEU A 48 9.26 -3.57 -9.14
C LEU A 48 8.19 -2.60 -8.66
N PHE A 49 7.32 -3.06 -7.77
CA PHE A 49 6.22 -2.27 -7.22
C PHE A 49 6.64 -1.38 -6.05
N CYS A 50 7.79 -1.65 -5.43
CA CYS A 50 8.33 -0.81 -4.35
C CYS A 50 8.75 0.58 -4.85
N GLN A 51 9.18 0.70 -6.11
CA GLN A 51 9.55 1.95 -6.78
C GLN A 51 8.93 2.01 -8.19
N PRO A 52 7.63 2.36 -8.32
CA PRO A 52 6.91 2.28 -9.59
C PRO A 52 7.48 3.21 -10.69
N THR A 53 8.06 4.34 -10.30
CA THR A 53 8.75 5.29 -11.20
C THR A 53 10.23 4.94 -11.45
N GLY A 54 10.67 3.78 -10.97
CA GLY A 54 12.05 3.32 -11.10
C GLY A 54 12.90 3.55 -9.85
N TRP A 55 13.92 2.71 -9.71
CA TRP A 55 14.89 2.79 -8.63
C TRP A 55 15.94 3.86 -8.96
N GLN A 56 15.79 5.03 -8.34
CA GLN A 56 16.63 6.20 -8.62
C GLN A 56 17.42 6.62 -7.38
N LEU A 57 18.62 7.16 -7.62
CA LEU A 57 19.45 7.76 -6.60
C LEU A 57 19.23 9.28 -6.57
N TYR A 58 19.28 9.86 -5.38
CA TYR A 58 19.06 11.30 -5.18
C TYR A 58 20.24 11.94 -4.48
N THR A 59 20.56 13.18 -4.82
CA THR A 59 21.58 13.99 -4.13
C THR A 59 21.03 14.69 -2.89
N GLU A 60 19.70 14.68 -2.72
CA GLU A 60 19.00 15.29 -1.59
C GLU A 60 18.10 14.25 -0.93
N ARG A 61 17.95 14.38 0.39
CA ARG A 61 17.11 13.48 1.18
C ARG A 61 15.64 13.70 0.85
N GLN A 62 14.97 12.64 0.42
CA GLN A 62 13.54 12.66 0.12
C GLN A 62 12.71 12.33 1.38
N PRO A 63 11.48 12.87 1.50
CA PRO A 63 10.57 12.51 2.59
C PRO A 63 10.13 11.05 2.47
N ALA A 64 9.93 10.37 3.59
CA ALA A 64 9.36 9.02 3.58
C ALA A 64 7.96 9.02 2.96
N SER A 65 7.61 7.92 2.30
CA SER A 65 6.35 7.76 1.58
C SER A 65 5.72 6.41 1.85
N PHE A 66 4.39 6.34 1.75
CA PHE A 66 3.63 5.11 1.89
C PHE A 66 2.58 5.00 0.79
N PHE A 67 2.44 3.80 0.23
CA PHE A 67 1.35 3.43 -0.67
C PHE A 67 1.12 1.92 -0.63
N VAL A 68 0.00 1.46 -1.21
CA VAL A 68 -0.30 0.04 -1.36
C VAL A 68 -0.40 -0.30 -2.84
N ALA A 69 0.54 -1.11 -3.31
CA ALA A 69 0.46 -1.76 -4.62
C ALA A 69 -0.36 -3.06 -4.52
N VAL A 70 -0.90 -3.54 -5.63
CA VAL A 70 -1.64 -4.80 -5.66
C VAL A 70 -1.12 -5.66 -6.80
N LEU A 71 -0.71 -6.88 -6.47
CA LEU A 71 -0.35 -7.92 -7.43
C LEU A 71 -1.52 -8.89 -7.52
N THR A 72 -2.00 -9.12 -8.73
CA THR A 72 -3.08 -10.08 -8.99
C THR A 72 -2.47 -11.37 -9.52
N ASP A 73 -2.82 -12.51 -8.94
CA ASP A 73 -2.32 -13.81 -9.37
C ASP A 73 -3.15 -14.41 -10.53
N ILE A 74 -2.76 -15.60 -11.00
CA ILE A 74 -3.47 -16.30 -12.07
C ILE A 74 -4.89 -16.76 -11.68
N ASN A 75 -5.20 -16.82 -10.39
CA ASN A 75 -6.50 -17.19 -9.86
C ASN A 75 -7.38 -15.96 -9.60
N SER A 76 -6.92 -14.76 -9.97
CA SER A 76 -7.56 -13.47 -9.67
C SER A 76 -7.59 -13.11 -8.17
N GLU A 77 -6.77 -13.76 -7.36
CA GLU A 77 -6.53 -13.39 -5.97
C GLU A 77 -5.58 -12.19 -5.90
N ARG A 78 -5.79 -11.34 -4.90
CA ARG A 78 -5.08 -10.07 -4.75
C ARG A 78 -4.11 -10.12 -3.58
N HIS A 79 -2.86 -9.78 -3.87
CA HIS A 79 -1.82 -9.57 -2.88
C HIS A 79 -1.56 -8.08 -2.73
N TYR A 80 -1.97 -7.53 -1.60
CA TYR A 80 -1.75 -6.14 -1.22
C TYR A 80 -0.34 -5.99 -0.66
N CYS A 81 0.48 -5.20 -1.35
CA CYS A 81 1.85 -4.87 -0.97
C CYS A 81 1.89 -3.45 -0.44
N ALA A 82 1.79 -3.32 0.88
CA ALA A 82 1.95 -2.04 1.56
C ALA A 82 3.44 -1.69 1.64
N CYS A 83 3.85 -0.62 0.96
CA CYS A 83 5.23 -0.19 0.81
C CYS A 83 5.45 1.10 1.61
N PHE A 84 6.35 1.06 2.59
CA PHE A 84 6.87 2.25 3.29
C PHE A 84 8.31 2.49 2.84
N THR A 85 8.52 3.54 2.04
CA THR A 85 9.82 3.87 1.44
C THR A 85 10.45 5.05 2.15
N PHE A 86 11.73 4.92 2.46
CA PHE A 86 12.59 5.98 2.98
C PHE A 86 13.94 5.95 2.26
N TRP A 87 14.75 7.00 2.44
CA TRP A 87 16.02 7.17 1.73
C TRP A 87 17.18 7.18 2.72
N GLU A 88 18.15 6.30 2.48
CA GLU A 88 19.37 6.18 3.28
C GLU A 88 20.59 6.64 2.48
N GLY A 89 21.55 7.25 3.16
CA GLY A 89 22.82 7.65 2.56
C GLY A 89 23.67 6.43 2.20
N LEU A 90 24.27 6.46 1.02
CA LEU A 90 25.26 5.48 0.59
C LEU A 90 26.64 5.92 1.07
N ASP A 91 27.26 5.13 1.94
CA ASP A 91 28.67 5.30 2.27
C ASP A 91 29.51 4.84 1.06
N ASN A 92 30.25 5.77 0.45
CA ASN A 92 30.95 5.52 -0.81
C ASN A 92 32.14 4.53 -0.59
N PRO A 93 32.08 3.26 -1.03
CA PRO A 93 33.13 2.28 -0.72
C PRO A 93 34.43 2.53 -1.49
N GLN A 94 34.40 3.36 -2.54
CA GLN A 94 35.57 3.63 -3.38
C GLN A 94 36.60 4.56 -2.72
N LEU A 95 36.23 5.32 -1.68
CA LEU A 95 37.18 6.10 -0.90
C LEU A 95 37.96 5.23 0.12
N GLN A 96 37.43 4.08 0.54
CA GLN A 96 38.14 3.20 1.48
C GLN A 96 39.12 2.22 0.80
N LYS A 97 39.04 2.01 -0.51
CA LYS A 97 40.01 1.18 -1.26
C LYS A 97 41.24 1.93 -1.76
N SER A 98 41.28 3.25 -1.58
CA SER A 98 42.38 4.12 -2.02
C SER A 98 43.44 4.36 -0.93
N GLU A 99 43.20 3.98 0.32
CA GLU A 99 44.09 4.31 1.45
C GLU A 99 44.98 3.15 1.92
N THR A 100 45.10 2.06 1.16
CA THR A 100 46.00 0.93 1.50
C THR A 100 47.11 0.69 0.47
N SER A 101 47.71 1.75 -0.07
CA SER A 101 49.02 1.64 -0.74
C SER A 101 49.95 2.73 -0.22
N GLU A 102 51.12 2.29 0.24
CA GLU A 102 52.05 2.98 1.14
C GLU A 102 52.71 4.27 0.59
N ALA A 103 52.98 5.17 1.54
CA ALA A 103 54.12 6.10 1.68
C ALA A 103 54.53 7.01 0.49
N ASP A 104 54.28 8.32 0.64
CA ASP A 104 55.36 9.33 0.67
C ASP A 104 54.82 10.70 1.17
N GLU A 105 55.59 11.36 2.03
CA GLU A 105 55.28 12.64 2.66
C GLU A 105 55.30 13.81 1.67
N VAL A 106 54.21 14.59 1.56
CA VAL A 106 54.26 16.06 1.43
C VAL A 106 52.95 16.67 1.94
N GLU A 107 53.04 17.57 2.90
CA GLU A 107 51.96 18.49 3.28
C GLU A 107 51.69 19.47 2.13
N ASP A 108 50.49 19.46 1.54
CA ASP A 108 49.83 20.66 1.01
C ASP A 108 48.33 20.41 0.67
N ASP A 109 47.49 21.32 1.14
CA ASP A 109 46.06 21.52 0.85
C ASP A 109 45.06 20.35 1.00
N LEU A 110 44.57 20.17 2.24
CA LEU A 110 43.30 19.50 2.56
C LEU A 110 42.10 20.32 2.02
N SER A 111 41.93 20.34 0.71
CA SER A 111 40.61 20.64 0.12
C SER A 111 39.72 19.43 0.38
N VAL A 112 38.89 19.52 1.42
CA VAL A 112 37.84 18.54 1.72
C VAL A 112 36.83 18.59 0.57
N VAL A 113 37.08 17.83 -0.49
CA VAL A 113 36.06 17.48 -1.47
C VAL A 113 35.10 16.55 -0.74
N ARG A 114 34.08 17.09 -0.06
CA ARG A 114 32.96 16.29 0.43
C ARG A 114 32.38 15.60 -0.80
N ALA A 115 32.63 14.31 -0.95
CA ALA A 115 31.91 13.50 -1.93
C ALA A 115 30.41 13.77 -1.70
N ALA A 116 29.69 14.14 -2.77
CA ALA A 116 28.26 14.42 -2.66
C ALA A 116 27.58 13.17 -2.08
N GLN A 117 26.94 13.33 -0.92
CA GLN A 117 26.22 12.23 -0.29
C GLN A 117 25.05 11.85 -1.20
N VAL A 118 25.04 10.60 -1.66
CA VAL A 118 23.97 10.07 -2.50
C VAL A 118 23.03 9.25 -1.63
N PHE A 119 21.73 9.39 -1.84
CA PHE A 119 20.68 8.70 -1.11
C PHE A 119 20.00 7.67 -2.00
N ALA A 120 19.87 6.45 -1.50
CA ALA A 120 19.19 5.35 -2.16
C ALA A 120 17.87 5.01 -1.44
N PRO A 121 16.80 4.67 -2.19
CA PRO A 121 15.56 4.23 -1.60
C PRO A 121 15.72 2.85 -0.94
N LYS A 122 15.04 2.69 0.18
CA LYS A 122 14.82 1.44 0.90
C LYS A 122 13.35 1.36 1.31
N SER A 123 12.72 0.22 1.06
CA SER A 123 11.30 -0.01 1.30
C SER A 123 11.09 -1.13 2.30
N LEU A 124 10.33 -0.86 3.35
CA LEU A 124 9.74 -1.87 4.21
C LEU A 124 8.40 -2.28 3.61
N VAL A 125 8.16 -3.57 3.43
CA VAL A 125 6.98 -4.04 2.70
C VAL A 125 6.24 -5.09 3.50
N LEU A 126 4.92 -4.93 3.62
CA LEU A 126 4.01 -5.99 4.05
C LEU A 126 3.25 -6.52 2.86
N VAL A 127 3.22 -7.84 2.70
CA VAL A 127 2.40 -8.53 1.71
C VAL A 127 1.26 -9.23 2.45
N SER A 128 0.03 -8.96 2.05
CA SER A 128 -1.17 -9.56 2.65
C SER A 128 -2.26 -9.82 1.63
N ARG A 129 -3.09 -10.83 1.87
CA ARG A 129 -4.38 -11.03 1.18
C ARG A 129 -5.50 -10.13 1.71
N LEU A 130 -5.26 -9.44 2.83
CA LEU A 130 -6.21 -8.53 3.47
C LEU A 130 -5.91 -7.09 3.09
N ASP A 131 -6.95 -6.26 2.95
CA ASP A 131 -6.83 -4.89 2.48
C ASP A 131 -6.93 -3.84 3.61
N TYR A 132 -6.12 -4.04 4.66
CA TYR A 132 -6.07 -3.17 5.85
C TYR A 132 -5.02 -2.08 5.75
N THR A 133 -5.16 -1.19 4.76
CA THR A 133 -4.21 -0.12 4.43
C THR A 133 -3.74 0.71 5.62
N GLU A 134 -4.66 1.23 6.43
CA GLU A 134 -4.28 2.11 7.55
C GLU A 134 -3.58 1.34 8.66
N VAL A 135 -3.99 0.10 8.93
CA VAL A 135 -3.29 -0.78 9.87
C VAL A 135 -1.87 -1.00 9.38
N PHE A 136 -1.67 -1.38 8.11
CA PHE A 136 -0.34 -1.60 7.56
C PHE A 136 0.53 -0.35 7.54
N ARG A 137 -0.06 0.83 7.28
CA ARG A 137 0.64 2.12 7.38
C ARG A 137 1.21 2.33 8.77
N ASN A 138 0.37 2.13 9.80
CA ASN A 138 0.77 2.32 11.18
C ASN A 138 1.81 1.28 11.61
N CYS A 139 1.61 0.01 11.24
CA CYS A 139 2.56 -1.06 11.52
C CYS A 139 3.94 -0.78 10.91
N LEU A 140 4.00 -0.40 9.63
CA LEU A 140 5.26 -0.08 8.97
C LEU A 140 5.90 1.20 9.51
N GLY A 141 5.09 2.19 9.89
CA GLY A 141 5.55 3.38 10.60
C GLY A 141 6.22 3.03 11.94
N LEU A 142 5.61 2.15 12.73
CA LEU A 142 6.19 1.66 13.99
C LEU A 142 7.52 0.92 13.74
N ILE A 143 7.56 0.02 12.76
CA ILE A 143 8.79 -0.70 12.39
C ILE A 143 9.89 0.29 11.98
N TYR A 144 9.55 1.31 11.20
CA TYR A 144 10.50 2.36 10.81
C TYR A 144 11.01 3.16 12.02
N THR A 145 10.14 3.54 12.96
CA THR A 145 10.54 4.21 14.20
C THR A 145 11.46 3.32 15.04
N VAL A 146 11.17 2.02 15.18
CA VAL A 146 12.07 1.07 15.87
C VAL A 146 13.44 1.01 15.19
N HIS A 147 13.47 0.97 13.85
CA HIS A 147 14.71 0.94 13.05
C HIS A 147 15.57 2.19 13.22
N VAL A 148 14.95 3.38 13.22
CA VAL A 148 15.68 4.66 13.27
C VAL A 148 16.02 5.08 14.70
N ASP A 149 15.06 4.97 15.63
CA ASP A 149 15.18 5.53 16.97
C ASP A 149 15.60 4.49 18.02
N GLY A 150 15.67 3.21 17.65
CA GLY A 150 16.14 2.14 18.54
C GLY A 150 15.26 1.97 19.77
N LEU A 151 13.94 1.89 19.58
CA LEU A 151 13.00 1.65 20.68
C LEU A 151 13.36 0.38 21.46
N THR A 152 12.89 0.30 22.72
CA THR A 152 13.20 -0.82 23.63
C THR A 152 12.72 -2.18 23.14
N VAL A 153 11.75 -2.21 22.22
CA VAL A 153 11.23 -3.45 21.64
C VAL A 153 12.03 -3.78 20.37
N PRO A 154 12.63 -4.98 20.27
CA PRO A 154 13.40 -5.36 19.09
C PRO A 154 12.48 -5.50 17.86
N MET A 155 12.98 -5.10 16.70
CA MET A 155 12.24 -5.09 15.43
C MET A 155 11.69 -6.48 15.07
N GLU A 156 12.46 -7.53 15.37
CA GLU A 156 12.09 -8.93 15.11
C GLU A 156 10.84 -9.34 15.88
N THR A 157 10.64 -8.82 17.09
CA THR A 157 9.42 -9.07 17.88
C THR A 157 8.21 -8.39 17.23
N VAL A 158 8.36 -7.15 16.78
CA VAL A 158 7.28 -6.42 16.09
C VAL A 158 6.88 -7.15 14.81
N VAL A 159 7.85 -7.53 13.98
CA VAL A 159 7.63 -8.29 12.74
C VAL A 159 7.04 -9.67 13.04
N GLY A 160 7.56 -10.38 14.04
CA GLY A 160 7.05 -11.68 14.46
C GLY A 160 5.60 -11.64 14.93
N ASN A 161 5.24 -10.67 15.77
CA ASN A 161 3.86 -10.44 16.22
C ASN A 161 2.93 -10.17 15.04
N LEU A 162 3.38 -9.37 14.08
CA LEU A 162 2.59 -9.04 12.90
C LEU A 162 2.33 -10.26 12.00
N LEU A 163 3.38 -11.06 11.72
CA LEU A 163 3.27 -12.24 10.85
C LEU A 163 2.54 -13.42 11.52
N THR A 164 2.56 -13.51 12.85
CA THR A 164 1.83 -14.53 13.61
C THR A 164 0.43 -14.10 14.01
N CYS A 165 0.06 -12.82 13.79
CA CYS A 165 -1.27 -12.31 14.07
C CYS A 165 -2.31 -12.98 13.17
N ILE A 166 -3.19 -13.76 13.78
CA ILE A 166 -4.34 -14.38 13.12
C ILE A 166 -5.58 -13.54 13.40
N ILE A 167 -6.25 -13.15 12.33
CA ILE A 167 -7.50 -12.41 12.39
C ILE A 167 -8.62 -13.42 12.09
N PRO A 168 -9.63 -13.55 12.98
CA PRO A 168 -10.84 -14.28 12.64
C PRO A 168 -11.43 -13.67 11.36
N ILE A 169 -11.93 -14.45 10.42
CA ILE A 169 -12.53 -13.83 9.23
C ILE A 169 -13.85 -13.22 9.72
N ALA A 170 -13.89 -11.90 9.92
CA ALA A 170 -15.15 -11.23 10.22
C ALA A 170 -15.99 -11.27 8.95
N GLY A 171 -17.24 -11.74 9.09
CA GLY A 171 -18.29 -11.55 8.09
C GLY A 171 -18.24 -10.10 7.64
N GLY A 172 -17.97 -9.95 6.36
CA GLY A 172 -17.59 -8.69 5.78
C GLY A 172 -17.57 -8.84 4.28
N SER A 173 -18.70 -9.32 3.78
CA SER A 173 -18.94 -9.74 2.41
C SER A 173 -17.74 -10.39 1.70
N GLN A 174 -17.14 -11.40 2.33
CA GLN A 174 -16.68 -12.61 1.64
C GLN A 174 -17.74 -13.68 1.93
N VAL A 175 -18.81 -13.66 1.12
CA VAL A 175 -19.81 -14.73 0.89
C VAL A 175 -20.19 -15.62 2.09
N GLY A 176 -21.28 -15.28 2.76
CA GLY A 176 -22.00 -16.16 3.71
C GLY A 176 -23.24 -15.47 4.29
N LEU A 177 -24.41 -16.09 4.16
CA LEU A 177 -25.75 -15.54 4.46
C LEU A 177 -26.06 -15.36 5.98
N SER A 178 -26.48 -14.14 6.38
CA SER A 178 -27.46 -13.66 7.42
C SER A 178 -27.58 -14.30 8.84
N PRO A 179 -28.32 -13.67 9.81
CA PRO A 179 -28.42 -12.26 10.27
C PRO A 179 -28.25 -12.09 11.82
N PHE A 180 -28.10 -10.86 12.36
CA PHE A 180 -28.89 -10.24 13.47
C PHE A 180 -28.22 -9.01 14.15
N LEU A 181 -28.88 -7.85 13.97
CA LEU A 181 -29.07 -6.62 14.78
C LEU A 181 -28.01 -6.01 15.76
N ARG A 182 -27.80 -4.70 15.51
CA ARG A 182 -27.87 -3.47 16.37
C ARG A 182 -26.60 -2.79 16.91
N CYS A 183 -26.53 -1.48 16.63
CA CYS A 183 -25.61 -0.46 17.12
C CYS A 183 -25.75 -0.11 18.62
N SER A 184 -24.65 0.36 19.25
CA SER A 184 -24.62 1.64 19.97
C SER A 184 -23.22 2.19 20.29
N ALA A 185 -23.16 3.52 20.27
CA ALA A 185 -22.41 4.49 21.08
C ALA A 185 -20.89 4.34 21.35
N VAL A 186 -20.17 5.35 20.86
CA VAL A 186 -18.79 5.75 21.19
C VAL A 186 -18.72 6.34 22.60
N GLU A 187 -17.77 5.92 23.43
CA GLU A 187 -17.27 6.73 24.55
C GLU A 187 -15.73 6.81 24.55
N LEU A 188 -15.26 8.04 24.70
CA LEU A 188 -13.87 8.49 24.80
C LEU A 188 -13.26 8.07 26.14
N LEU A 189 -11.98 7.66 26.16
CA LEU A 189 -11.15 7.77 27.36
C LEU A 189 -9.67 8.04 27.02
N GLN A 190 -9.14 8.99 27.79
CA GLN A 190 -7.85 9.68 27.74
C GLN A 190 -6.66 8.84 28.27
N PRO A 191 -5.40 9.31 28.09
CA PRO A 191 -4.19 8.49 28.23
C PRO A 191 -3.64 8.46 29.67
N ALA A 192 -2.88 7.40 29.99
CA ALA A 192 -2.14 7.27 31.24
C ALA A 192 -0.61 7.35 31.01
N THR A 193 0.04 7.92 32.02
CA THR A 193 1.38 8.51 32.13
C THR A 193 2.55 7.53 32.38
N GLU A 194 3.72 7.93 31.88
CA GLU A 194 5.15 7.80 32.33
C GLU A 194 5.59 6.74 33.38
N GLU A 195 6.66 5.97 33.09
CA GLU A 195 8.07 6.21 33.51
C GLU A 195 8.98 4.96 33.24
N ALA A 196 10.25 5.21 32.89
CA ALA A 196 11.31 4.21 32.69
C ALA A 196 12.08 3.88 33.99
N PRO A 197 12.94 2.84 34.01
CA PRO A 197 14.38 3.12 34.02
C PRO A 197 15.30 2.12 33.29
N VAL A 198 16.56 2.55 33.19
CA VAL A 198 17.73 2.06 32.43
C VAL A 198 18.49 0.93 33.16
N CYS A 199 19.10 -0.03 32.43
CA CYS A 199 20.51 -0.49 32.60
C CYS A 199 20.96 -1.72 31.76
N SER A 200 22.13 -1.55 31.10
CA SER A 200 23.30 -2.45 31.02
C SER A 200 23.35 -3.71 30.12
N LEU A 201 24.19 -3.58 29.09
CA LEU A 201 25.05 -4.52 28.34
C LEU A 201 25.18 -6.02 28.76
N LEU A 202 25.18 -6.83 27.69
CA LEU A 202 25.88 -8.11 27.47
C LEU A 202 25.38 -9.38 28.19
N LYS A 203 24.63 -10.22 27.45
CA LYS A 203 25.03 -11.59 27.04
C LYS A 203 23.93 -12.26 26.23
N VAL A 204 24.29 -12.75 25.04
CA VAL A 204 23.56 -13.77 24.29
C VAL A 204 23.58 -15.07 25.09
N PRO A 205 22.47 -15.83 25.13
CA PRO A 205 22.59 -17.24 24.80
C PRO A 205 21.53 -17.74 23.82
N GLN A 206 21.95 -18.79 23.14
CA GLN A 206 21.25 -19.65 22.20
C GLN A 206 19.87 -20.17 22.66
N ALA A 207 19.09 -20.50 21.62
CA ALA A 207 18.15 -21.61 21.49
C ALA A 207 16.66 -21.35 21.77
N CYS A 208 15.89 -21.57 20.69
CA CYS A 208 14.62 -22.28 20.60
C CYS A 208 13.96 -22.71 21.92
N ASP A 209 12.82 -22.09 22.26
CA ASP A 209 11.67 -22.75 22.93
C ASP A 209 10.43 -21.85 23.11
N TRP A 210 10.29 -20.72 22.40
CA TRP A 210 9.15 -19.80 22.56
C TRP A 210 7.90 -20.15 21.72
N LEU A 211 7.99 -21.13 20.81
CA LEU A 211 6.92 -21.49 19.87
C LEU A 211 5.75 -22.29 20.48
N LEU A 212 5.82 -22.66 21.77
CA LEU A 212 4.83 -23.54 22.42
C LEU A 212 3.91 -22.84 23.44
N ALA A 213 4.06 -21.53 23.66
CA ALA A 213 3.26 -20.81 24.67
C ALA A 213 1.93 -20.20 24.15
N CYS A 214 1.67 -20.21 22.84
CA CYS A 214 0.49 -19.54 22.26
C CYS A 214 -0.79 -20.39 22.21
N LEU A 215 -0.81 -21.57 22.83
CA LEU A 215 -1.99 -22.46 22.86
C LEU A 215 -2.47 -22.68 24.29
N GLN A 216 -3.19 -21.70 24.85
CA GLN A 216 -4.15 -21.96 25.91
C GLN A 216 -5.48 -21.30 25.56
N PRO A 217 -6.61 -22.05 25.55
CA PRO A 217 -7.92 -21.48 25.26
C PRO A 217 -8.43 -20.74 26.50
N GLY A 218 -8.42 -19.41 26.44
CA GLY A 218 -9.05 -18.51 27.40
C GLY A 218 -10.47 -18.13 26.95
N GLN A 219 -11.35 -17.91 27.93
CA GLN A 219 -12.81 -17.88 27.87
C GLN A 219 -13.42 -16.82 26.92
N GLU A 220 -14.56 -17.15 26.31
CA GLU A 220 -15.39 -16.27 25.49
C GLU A 220 -16.06 -15.18 26.35
N GLU A 221 -15.64 -13.92 26.19
CA GLU A 221 -16.43 -12.75 26.59
C GLU A 221 -16.89 -11.98 25.33
N THR A 222 -18.14 -11.53 25.39
CA THR A 222 -18.89 -10.94 24.28
C THR A 222 -18.48 -9.47 24.11
N GLU A 223 -17.42 -9.20 23.33
CA GLU A 223 -16.91 -7.85 23.09
C GLU A 223 -17.41 -7.25 21.75
N GLU A 224 -17.71 -5.95 21.80
CA GLU A 224 -18.13 -5.12 20.67
C GLU A 224 -17.17 -5.21 19.47
N SER A 225 -17.69 -4.86 18.29
CA SER A 225 -17.19 -5.07 16.93
C SER A 225 -15.84 -4.42 16.53
N LEU A 226 -14.90 -4.27 17.48
CA LEU A 226 -13.59 -3.65 17.32
C LEU A 226 -12.53 -4.64 17.75
N ARG A 227 -11.66 -5.06 16.82
CA ARG A 227 -10.57 -5.99 17.15
C ARG A 227 -9.29 -5.22 17.33
N THR A 228 -8.74 -5.23 18.54
CA THR A 228 -7.48 -4.56 18.83
C THR A 228 -6.32 -5.53 18.65
N ILE A 229 -5.30 -5.13 17.88
CA ILE A 229 -4.02 -5.83 17.79
C ILE A 229 -2.93 -4.94 18.40
N THR A 230 -1.96 -5.56 19.08
CA THR A 230 -0.83 -4.85 19.67
C THR A 230 0.46 -5.46 19.15
N LEU A 231 1.31 -4.66 18.53
CA LEU A 231 2.58 -5.14 17.99
C LEU A 231 3.75 -5.02 18.98
N GLY A 232 3.54 -4.32 20.10
CA GLY A 232 4.56 -3.96 21.08
C GLY A 232 4.67 -2.44 21.25
N ALA A 233 5.61 -1.98 22.09
CA ALA A 233 5.94 -0.56 22.28
C ALA A 233 4.76 0.34 22.70
N GLY A 234 3.74 -0.22 23.35
CA GLY A 234 2.54 0.52 23.76
C GLY A 234 1.53 0.79 22.64
N ASP A 235 1.75 0.26 21.44
CA ASP A 235 0.85 0.44 20.30
C ASP A 235 -0.45 -0.36 20.42
N ARG A 236 -1.53 0.20 19.88
CA ARG A 236 -2.85 -0.43 19.77
C ARG A 236 -3.46 -0.08 18.41
N GLN A 237 -3.43 -1.03 17.49
CA GLN A 237 -4.12 -0.90 16.22
C GLN A 237 -5.53 -1.48 16.35
N VAL A 238 -6.50 -0.78 15.79
CA VAL A 238 -7.89 -1.22 15.80
C VAL A 238 -8.29 -1.62 14.39
N ILE A 239 -8.70 -2.86 14.24
CA ILE A 239 -9.30 -3.39 13.02
C ILE A 239 -10.80 -3.25 13.18
N GLN A 240 -11.37 -2.32 12.42
CA GLN A 240 -12.80 -2.15 12.32
C GLN A 240 -13.37 -3.25 11.42
N THR A 241 -14.34 -4.01 11.93
CA THR A 241 -15.13 -4.89 11.08
C THR A 241 -16.18 -4.08 10.31
N PRO A 242 -16.74 -4.62 9.22
CA PRO A 242 -17.79 -3.91 8.48
C PRO A 242 -18.96 -3.54 9.40
N ILE A 243 -19.41 -2.30 9.29
CA ILE A 243 -20.54 -1.77 10.07
C ILE A 243 -21.85 -2.41 9.59
N ASP A 244 -21.91 -2.76 8.30
CA ASP A 244 -23.03 -3.41 7.66
C ASP A 244 -22.49 -4.46 6.67
N ASP A 245 -22.97 -5.70 6.79
CA ASP A 245 -22.62 -6.79 5.87
C ASP A 245 -23.16 -6.55 4.44
N ALA A 246 -24.14 -5.66 4.29
CA ALA A 246 -24.74 -5.31 3.00
C ALA A 246 -23.94 -4.25 2.22
N LEU A 247 -22.88 -3.67 2.79
CA LEU A 247 -22.07 -2.63 2.13
C LEU A 247 -20.57 -2.93 2.24
N PRO A 248 -19.78 -2.63 1.18
CA PRO A 248 -18.34 -2.78 1.25
C PRO A 248 -17.72 -1.71 2.15
N VAL A 249 -16.71 -2.09 2.93
CA VAL A 249 -15.88 -1.13 3.67
C VAL A 249 -15.00 -0.37 2.68
N SER A 250 -15.40 0.85 2.36
CA SER A 250 -14.71 1.72 1.40
C SER A 250 -14.01 2.91 2.04
N GLY A 251 -14.21 3.17 3.34
CA GLY A 251 -13.66 4.34 4.01
C GLY A 251 -14.05 5.64 3.29
N SER A 252 -13.06 6.49 3.00
CA SER A 252 -13.26 7.72 2.22
C SER A 252 -13.10 7.56 0.71
N THR A 253 -12.72 6.39 0.21
CA THR A 253 -12.27 6.20 -1.18
C THR A 253 -13.35 6.56 -2.21
N VAL A 254 -14.59 6.12 -2.00
CA VAL A 254 -15.74 6.46 -2.87
C VAL A 254 -15.98 7.97 -2.87
N ALA A 255 -16.00 8.59 -1.70
CA ALA A 255 -16.22 10.03 -1.58
C ALA A 255 -15.08 10.84 -2.24
N GLN A 256 -13.83 10.38 -2.12
CA GLN A 256 -12.67 11.00 -2.78
C GLN A 256 -12.74 10.86 -4.29
N LEU A 257 -13.15 9.70 -4.83
CA LEU A 257 -13.34 9.49 -6.27
C LEU A 257 -14.37 10.48 -6.85
N PHE A 258 -15.53 10.62 -6.21
CA PHE A 258 -16.54 11.61 -6.60
C PHE A 258 -16.05 13.05 -6.47
N ARG A 259 -15.25 13.36 -5.44
CA ARG A 259 -14.66 14.69 -5.27
C ARG A 259 -13.65 15.03 -6.37
N GLN A 260 -12.87 14.06 -6.82
CA GLN A 260 -11.81 14.25 -7.81
C GLN A 260 -12.36 14.36 -9.23
N LEU A 261 -13.28 13.48 -9.60
CA LEU A 261 -13.77 13.39 -10.99
C LEU A 261 -15.15 13.98 -11.21
N GLY A 262 -15.93 14.19 -10.14
CA GLY A 262 -17.32 14.62 -10.25
C GLY A 262 -18.29 13.48 -10.61
N ILE A 263 -19.57 13.71 -10.34
CA ILE A 263 -20.64 12.69 -10.45
C ILE A 263 -20.71 12.09 -11.86
N VAL A 264 -20.70 12.93 -12.89
CA VAL A 264 -20.88 12.50 -14.29
C VAL A 264 -19.76 11.55 -14.69
N ASN A 265 -18.51 11.94 -14.50
CA ASN A 265 -17.35 11.13 -14.86
C ASN A 265 -17.29 9.81 -14.08
N VAL A 266 -17.62 9.82 -12.79
CA VAL A 266 -17.66 8.57 -11.99
C VAL A 266 -18.74 7.62 -12.50
N LEU A 267 -19.91 8.13 -12.90
CA LEU A 267 -20.96 7.28 -13.51
C LEU A 267 -20.52 6.71 -14.87
N TYR A 268 -19.79 7.48 -15.67
CA TYR A 268 -19.18 6.96 -16.91
C TYR A 268 -18.19 5.83 -16.61
N LEU A 269 -17.29 6.00 -15.64
CA LEU A 269 -16.33 4.98 -15.24
C LEU A 269 -17.01 3.73 -14.66
N PHE A 270 -18.06 3.92 -13.87
CA PHE A 270 -18.89 2.82 -13.37
C PHE A 270 -19.48 2.00 -14.53
N CYS A 271 -20.13 2.66 -15.49
CA CYS A 271 -20.66 1.99 -16.68
C CYS A 271 -19.55 1.30 -17.47
N ALA A 272 -18.40 1.98 -17.64
CA ALA A 272 -17.27 1.43 -18.36
C ALA A 272 -16.71 0.15 -17.71
N ALA A 273 -16.70 0.09 -16.39
CA ALA A 273 -16.26 -1.09 -15.64
C ALA A 273 -17.28 -2.23 -15.76
N LEU A 274 -18.58 -1.93 -15.75
CA LEU A 274 -19.65 -2.91 -15.95
C LEU A 274 -19.69 -3.48 -17.38
N THR A 275 -19.29 -2.68 -18.37
CA THR A 275 -19.18 -3.12 -19.78
C THR A 275 -17.75 -3.56 -20.14
N GLU A 276 -16.93 -3.88 -19.13
CA GLU A 276 -15.63 -4.53 -19.29
C GLU A 276 -14.65 -3.76 -20.19
N HIS A 277 -14.59 -2.43 -20.09
CA HIS A 277 -13.57 -1.64 -20.79
C HIS A 277 -12.24 -1.57 -20.03
N LYS A 278 -11.19 -1.15 -20.76
CA LYS A 278 -9.89 -0.79 -20.20
C LYS A 278 -9.97 0.60 -19.57
N ILE A 279 -9.76 0.67 -18.27
CA ILE A 279 -9.79 1.91 -17.50
C ILE A 279 -8.40 2.16 -16.90
N LEU A 280 -7.83 3.32 -17.22
CA LEU A 280 -6.57 3.79 -16.70
C LEU A 280 -6.80 5.03 -15.83
N PHE A 281 -6.42 4.97 -14.56
CA PHE A 281 -6.31 6.14 -13.69
C PHE A 281 -4.91 6.75 -13.80
N LEU A 282 -4.82 8.05 -13.96
CA LEU A 282 -3.56 8.78 -14.08
C LEU A 282 -3.44 9.81 -12.95
N SER A 283 -2.33 9.79 -12.21
CA SER A 283 -2.06 10.75 -11.15
C SER A 283 -0.58 10.78 -10.77
N SER A 284 -0.10 11.92 -10.31
CA SER A 284 1.20 12.07 -9.63
C SER A 284 1.24 11.38 -8.25
N SER A 285 0.08 11.11 -7.64
CA SER A 285 -0.04 10.53 -6.29
C SER A 285 -0.44 9.06 -6.33
N TYR A 286 0.44 8.18 -5.84
CA TYR A 286 0.16 6.76 -5.72
C TYR A 286 -1.06 6.45 -4.84
N GLN A 287 -1.24 7.19 -3.74
CA GLN A 287 -2.40 7.00 -2.88
C GLN A 287 -3.71 7.32 -3.62
N ARG A 288 -3.75 8.39 -4.43
CA ARG A 288 -4.94 8.69 -5.23
C ARG A 288 -5.24 7.62 -6.27
N LEU A 289 -4.22 7.03 -6.90
CA LEU A 289 -4.40 5.90 -7.81
C LEU A 289 -5.04 4.70 -7.08
N THR A 290 -4.47 4.28 -5.95
CA THR A 290 -5.01 3.17 -5.15
C THR A 290 -6.45 3.46 -4.69
N ASP A 291 -6.70 4.64 -4.13
CA ASP A 291 -8.01 5.03 -3.62
C ASP A 291 -9.06 5.12 -4.73
N ALA A 292 -8.71 5.64 -5.91
CA ALA A 292 -9.63 5.71 -7.04
C ALA A 292 -10.01 4.33 -7.58
N CYS A 293 -9.03 3.45 -7.75
CA CYS A 293 -9.26 2.05 -8.13
C CYS A 293 -10.16 1.33 -7.12
N ARG A 294 -9.90 1.51 -5.81
CA ARG A 294 -10.72 0.92 -4.74
C ARG A 294 -12.13 1.51 -4.71
N GLY A 295 -12.27 2.82 -4.85
CA GLY A 295 -13.55 3.52 -4.89
C GLY A 295 -14.41 3.02 -6.05
N LEU A 296 -13.82 2.84 -7.24
CA LEU A 296 -14.52 2.29 -8.41
C LEU A 296 -15.00 0.85 -8.15
N LEU A 297 -14.16 -0.01 -7.57
CA LEU A 297 -14.59 -1.36 -7.21
C LEU A 297 -15.68 -1.38 -6.12
N ALA A 298 -15.61 -0.47 -5.14
CA ALA A 298 -16.60 -0.40 -4.07
C ALA A 298 -18.00 -0.04 -4.60
N ILE A 299 -18.10 0.87 -5.57
CA ILE A 299 -19.40 1.23 -6.17
C ILE A 299 -19.97 0.13 -7.08
N MET A 300 -19.16 -0.84 -7.51
CA MET A 300 -19.62 -2.02 -8.27
C MET A 300 -20.29 -3.09 -7.40
N PHE A 301 -20.23 -2.97 -6.07
CA PHE A 301 -20.85 -3.93 -5.17
C PHE A 301 -22.34 -4.17 -5.51
N PRO A 302 -22.83 -5.44 -5.52
CA PRO A 302 -22.16 -6.67 -5.08
C PRO A 302 -21.40 -7.42 -6.20
N LEU A 303 -21.17 -6.79 -7.36
CA LEU A 303 -20.48 -7.42 -8.48
C LEU A 303 -18.98 -7.55 -8.19
N LYS A 304 -18.40 -8.67 -8.64
CA LYS A 304 -16.97 -8.93 -8.51
C LYS A 304 -16.25 -8.62 -9.82
N TYR A 305 -15.21 -7.80 -9.74
CA TYR A 305 -14.33 -7.55 -10.87
C TYR A 305 -13.28 -8.66 -10.95
N SER A 306 -13.26 -9.39 -12.06
CA SER A 306 -12.45 -10.59 -12.28
C SER A 306 -11.34 -10.43 -13.34
N PHE A 307 -11.13 -9.22 -13.85
CA PHE A 307 -10.05 -8.94 -14.80
C PHE A 307 -8.83 -8.33 -14.11
N THR A 308 -7.83 -7.96 -14.91
CA THR A 308 -6.56 -7.38 -14.44
C THR A 308 -6.80 -6.13 -13.59
N TYR A 309 -6.36 -6.19 -12.33
CA TYR A 309 -6.46 -5.09 -11.37
C TYR A 309 -5.06 -4.75 -10.84
N VAL A 310 -4.53 -3.59 -11.24
CA VAL A 310 -3.19 -3.14 -10.84
C VAL A 310 -3.24 -1.64 -10.54
N PRO A 311 -3.61 -1.24 -9.31
CA PRO A 311 -3.81 0.17 -8.96
C PRO A 311 -2.57 1.04 -9.11
N ILE A 312 -1.37 0.44 -9.12
CA ILE A 312 -0.12 1.15 -9.39
C ILE A 312 0.73 0.24 -10.27
N LEU A 313 0.79 0.54 -11.57
CA LEU A 313 1.61 -0.16 -12.55
C LEU A 313 3.01 0.49 -12.63
N PRO A 314 4.09 -0.28 -12.40
CA PRO A 314 5.45 0.19 -12.61
C PRO A 314 5.74 0.54 -14.07
N GLY A 315 6.61 1.53 -14.30
CA GLY A 315 7.03 1.94 -15.65
C GLY A 315 7.58 0.79 -16.50
N LYS A 316 8.30 -0.14 -15.86
CA LYS A 316 8.86 -1.34 -16.53
C LYS A 316 7.82 -2.31 -17.08
N LEU A 317 6.55 -2.15 -16.69
CA LEU A 317 5.43 -3.01 -17.08
C LEU A 317 4.38 -2.27 -17.91
N LEU A 318 4.70 -1.09 -18.47
CA LEU A 318 3.75 -0.32 -19.29
C LEU A 318 3.24 -1.08 -20.52
N GLU A 319 3.98 -2.08 -21.00
CA GLU A 319 3.53 -2.98 -22.09
C GLU A 319 2.20 -3.69 -21.79
N VAL A 320 1.87 -3.88 -20.51
CA VAL A 320 0.59 -4.49 -20.07
C VAL A 320 -0.61 -3.66 -20.53
N LEU A 321 -0.45 -2.35 -20.72
CA LEU A 321 -1.53 -1.46 -21.16
C LEU A 321 -2.03 -1.78 -22.59
N SER A 322 -1.20 -2.42 -23.41
CA SER A 322 -1.54 -2.84 -24.77
C SER A 322 -2.22 -4.23 -24.82
N THR A 323 -2.38 -4.92 -23.69
CA THR A 323 -3.03 -6.23 -23.65
C THR A 323 -4.50 -6.13 -24.11
N PRO A 324 -5.07 -7.14 -24.78
CA PRO A 324 -6.43 -7.06 -25.32
C PRO A 324 -7.51 -7.21 -24.25
N THR A 325 -7.16 -7.65 -23.05
CA THR A 325 -8.09 -7.93 -21.96
C THR A 325 -8.51 -6.64 -21.25
N PRO A 326 -9.74 -6.58 -20.71
CA PRO A 326 -10.15 -5.49 -19.83
C PRO A 326 -9.21 -5.35 -18.63
N PHE A 327 -9.06 -4.13 -18.13
CA PHE A 327 -8.27 -3.88 -16.93
C PHE A 327 -8.73 -2.62 -16.19
N ILE A 328 -8.43 -2.56 -14.90
CA ILE A 328 -8.42 -1.34 -14.09
C ILE A 328 -6.99 -1.15 -13.59
N ILE A 329 -6.30 -0.16 -14.14
CA ILE A 329 -4.88 0.10 -13.86
C ILE A 329 -4.68 1.56 -13.44
N GLY A 330 -3.80 1.81 -12.49
CA GLY A 330 -3.32 3.16 -12.21
C GLY A 330 -1.88 3.35 -12.66
N VAL A 331 -1.57 4.51 -13.26
CA VAL A 331 -0.24 4.85 -13.76
C VAL A 331 0.18 6.21 -13.21
N ASN A 332 1.47 6.34 -12.84
CA ASN A 332 2.01 7.62 -12.42
C ASN A 332 2.00 8.62 -13.59
N SER A 333 1.63 9.88 -13.33
CA SER A 333 1.56 10.92 -14.36
C SER A 333 2.90 11.23 -15.05
N VAL A 334 4.03 10.80 -14.50
CA VAL A 334 5.33 10.85 -15.17
C VAL A 334 5.29 10.13 -16.53
N PHE A 335 4.53 9.04 -16.64
CA PHE A 335 4.38 8.25 -17.87
C PHE A 335 3.20 8.70 -18.75
N ARG A 336 2.78 9.97 -18.62
CA ARG A 336 1.61 10.49 -19.34
C ARG A 336 1.76 10.37 -20.85
N LEU A 337 2.96 10.63 -21.38
CA LEU A 337 3.22 10.62 -22.83
C LEU A 337 2.96 9.24 -23.42
N GLU A 338 3.44 8.20 -22.74
CA GLU A 338 3.28 6.80 -23.10
C GLU A 338 1.80 6.37 -23.04
N THR A 339 1.06 6.85 -22.04
CA THR A 339 -0.38 6.52 -21.91
C THR A 339 -1.26 7.21 -22.95
N GLN A 340 -0.85 8.35 -23.52
CA GLN A 340 -1.64 9.08 -24.51
C GLN A 340 -1.69 8.40 -25.88
N GLU A 341 -0.76 7.48 -26.16
CA GLU A 341 -0.71 6.72 -27.41
C GLU A 341 -1.73 5.56 -27.45
N LEU A 342 -2.38 5.27 -26.32
CA LEU A 342 -3.32 4.16 -26.19
C LEU A 342 -4.66 4.51 -26.85
N LEU A 343 -5.04 3.73 -27.86
CA LEU A 343 -6.21 4.02 -28.69
C LEU A 343 -7.52 3.45 -28.14
N ASP A 344 -7.48 2.49 -27.22
CA ASP A 344 -8.66 1.76 -26.72
C ASP A 344 -8.79 1.78 -25.19
N VAL A 345 -8.11 2.73 -24.54
CA VAL A 345 -8.07 2.87 -23.07
C VAL A 345 -8.76 4.15 -22.64
N ILE A 346 -9.73 4.03 -21.73
CA ILE A 346 -10.38 5.18 -21.10
C ILE A 346 -9.44 5.73 -20.03
N ILE A 347 -9.06 7.00 -20.13
CA ILE A 347 -8.09 7.62 -19.22
C ILE A 347 -8.82 8.59 -18.28
N ALA A 348 -8.76 8.32 -16.98
CA ALA A 348 -9.24 9.19 -15.91
C ALA A 348 -8.06 9.92 -15.26
N ASP A 349 -7.88 11.20 -15.59
CA ASP A 349 -6.86 12.06 -14.99
C ASP A 349 -7.37 12.61 -13.65
N LEU A 350 -6.88 12.03 -12.55
CA LEU A 350 -7.26 12.41 -11.19
C LEU A 350 -6.65 13.75 -10.74
N ASP A 351 -5.63 14.24 -11.45
CA ASP A 351 -4.99 15.53 -11.19
C ASP A 351 -5.74 16.65 -11.91
N GLY A 352 -6.17 16.38 -13.13
CA GLY A 352 -6.97 17.30 -13.95
C GLY A 352 -8.48 17.26 -13.67
N GLY A 353 -8.98 16.19 -13.06
CA GLY A 353 -10.41 15.99 -12.82
C GLY A 353 -11.21 15.64 -14.10
N THR A 354 -10.56 15.00 -15.08
CA THR A 354 -11.13 14.74 -16.41
C THR A 354 -11.14 13.26 -16.75
N VAL A 355 -12.05 12.86 -17.64
CA VAL A 355 -12.10 11.52 -18.23
C VAL A 355 -12.09 11.66 -19.75
N THR A 356 -11.13 11.02 -20.39
CA THR A 356 -10.96 10.97 -21.85
C THR A 356 -11.36 9.59 -22.35
N ILE A 357 -12.33 9.55 -23.26
CA ILE A 357 -12.83 8.32 -23.89
C ILE A 357 -12.37 8.34 -25.35
N PRO A 358 -11.61 7.33 -25.81
CA PRO A 358 -11.20 7.24 -27.21
C PRO A 358 -12.40 7.08 -28.16
N GLU A 359 -12.28 7.58 -29.39
CA GLU A 359 -13.39 7.59 -30.37
C GLU A 359 -13.91 6.20 -30.74
N CYS A 360 -13.05 5.17 -30.67
CA CYS A 360 -13.43 3.80 -30.98
C CYS A 360 -14.10 3.06 -29.80
N VAL A 361 -14.20 3.70 -28.63
CA VAL A 361 -14.79 3.11 -27.42
C VAL A 361 -16.21 3.62 -27.23
N HIS A 362 -17.16 2.69 -27.19
CA HIS A 362 -18.56 3.00 -26.92
C HIS A 362 -19.01 2.40 -25.59
N ILE A 363 -19.35 3.27 -24.63
CA ILE A 363 -19.81 2.88 -23.30
C ILE A 363 -21.34 2.90 -23.28
N SER A 364 -21.96 1.76 -22.96
CA SER A 364 -23.41 1.71 -22.74
C SER A 364 -23.75 2.31 -21.38
N LEU A 365 -24.44 3.45 -21.38
CA LEU A 365 -24.85 4.13 -20.15
C LEU A 365 -26.06 3.47 -19.49
N LEU A 366 -26.27 3.81 -18.21
CA LEU A 366 -27.48 3.45 -17.49
C LEU A 366 -28.73 3.95 -18.26
N PRO A 367 -29.78 3.12 -18.39
CA PRO A 367 -30.99 3.52 -19.07
C PRO A 367 -31.75 4.57 -18.25
N GLU A 368 -32.49 5.43 -18.94
CA GLU A 368 -33.44 6.33 -18.28
C GLU A 368 -34.66 5.56 -17.75
N PRO A 369 -35.24 5.96 -16.59
CA PRO A 369 -34.94 7.17 -15.80
C PRO A 369 -33.85 6.97 -14.73
N ILE A 370 -33.19 5.81 -14.69
CA ILE A 370 -32.27 5.43 -13.60
C ILE A 370 -31.06 6.37 -13.55
N LEU A 371 -30.53 6.73 -14.72
CA LEU A 371 -29.40 7.65 -14.84
C LEU A 371 -29.73 9.02 -14.20
N GLN A 372 -30.82 9.65 -14.62
CA GLN A 372 -31.24 10.94 -14.10
C GLN A 372 -31.53 10.90 -12.59
N GLN A 373 -32.21 9.85 -12.12
CA GLN A 373 -32.51 9.68 -10.70
C GLN A 373 -31.22 9.53 -9.87
N THR A 374 -30.27 8.73 -10.35
CA THR A 374 -28.99 8.50 -9.67
C THR A 374 -28.19 9.80 -9.56
N GLN A 375 -28.10 10.57 -10.65
CA GLN A 375 -27.44 11.88 -10.65
C GLN A 375 -28.08 12.84 -9.65
N THR A 376 -29.42 12.87 -9.61
CA THR A 376 -30.17 13.71 -8.68
C THR A 376 -29.86 13.34 -7.24
N VAL A 377 -29.91 12.06 -6.88
CA VAL A 377 -29.61 11.60 -5.52
C VAL A 377 -28.17 11.92 -5.11
N LEU A 378 -27.20 11.68 -5.99
CA LEU A 378 -25.79 11.96 -5.70
C LEU A 378 -25.51 13.46 -5.54
N SER A 379 -26.17 14.32 -6.32
CA SER A 379 -26.01 15.78 -6.21
C SER A 379 -26.54 16.35 -4.90
N MET A 380 -27.60 15.77 -4.34
CA MET A 380 -28.12 16.16 -3.02
C MET A 380 -27.11 15.90 -1.91
N VAL A 381 -26.40 14.77 -1.95
CA VAL A 381 -25.35 14.42 -0.98
C VAL A 381 -24.12 15.33 -1.13
N GLY A 382 -23.74 15.67 -2.36
CA GLY A 382 -22.64 16.60 -2.63
C GLY A 382 -22.91 18.01 -2.09
N ALA A 383 -24.15 18.51 -2.23
CA ALA A 383 -24.56 19.80 -1.68
C ALA A 383 -24.48 19.85 -0.14
N LEU A 384 -24.90 18.77 0.53
CA LEU A 384 -24.81 18.63 2.00
C LEU A 384 -23.37 18.69 2.52
N ASN A 385 -22.41 18.02 1.86
CA ASN A 385 -20.99 18.04 2.27
C ASN A 385 -20.30 19.40 2.03
N THR A 386 -20.82 20.21 1.12
CA THR A 386 -20.31 21.57 0.85
C THR A 386 -20.81 22.56 1.92
N LEU A 387 -22.00 22.33 2.48
CA LEU A 387 -22.57 23.14 3.56
C LEU A 387 -21.91 22.85 4.92
N ILE A 388 -21.51 21.59 5.18
CA ILE A 388 -20.87 21.19 6.45
C ILE A 388 -19.41 21.66 6.54
N THR A 389 -18.72 21.85 5.42
CA THR A 389 -17.34 22.36 5.40
C THR A 389 -17.24 23.91 5.46
N GLN A 390 -18.38 24.61 5.43
CA GLN A 390 -18.46 26.08 5.52
C GLN A 390 -19.02 26.60 6.85
N THR A 391 -19.31 25.73 7.80
CA THR A 391 -19.66 26.05 9.20
C THR A 391 -18.59 25.55 10.13
#